data_AF-A0A089PDA5-F1
#
_entry.id   AF-A0A089PDA5-F1
#
_cell.length_a   1.000
_cell.length_b   1.000
_cell.length_c   1.000
_cell.angle_alpha   90.00
_cell.angle_beta   90.00
_cell.angle_gamma   90.00
#
_symmetry.space_group_name_H-M   'P 1'
#
loop_
_entity.id
_entity.type
_entity.pdbx_description
1 polymer ?
#
loop_
_entity_poly.entity_id
_entity_poly.type
_entity_poly.pdbx_seq_one_letter_code
_entity_poly.pdbx_strand_id
1 'polypeptide(L)'
;MSGKSLTEHITDLVSKSLSDNDILNTDLSSVDKIKALEERILSLESIVSNREYLSQKLKPFTNLEAVNCTKFMRGVFDKELEKRNYEDKSKAFDDLLQSVQVYERLSKSFSDRFKEIMLDGKATPWTGGELNELTGENKCNCPIRKGLIHWTGKIECPSQQEICDRGEELLPLL
;
A
#
# COMPACT_ATOMS: atom_id res chain seq x y z
N MET A 1 22.82 15.06 28.84
CA MET A 1 22.49 14.07 27.81
C MET A 1 22.61 14.75 26.46
N SER A 2 23.56 14.38 25.62
CA SER A 2 23.58 14.80 24.21
C SER A 2 23.50 13.54 23.39
N GLY A 3 22.27 13.12 23.06
CA GLY A 3 22.03 12.00 22.17
C GLY A 3 22.37 12.42 20.74
N LYS A 4 23.22 11.64 20.07
CA LYS A 4 23.51 11.86 18.66
C LYS A 4 22.21 11.82 17.85
N SER A 5 22.08 12.73 16.89
CA SER A 5 20.99 12.70 15.92
C SER A 5 21.02 11.39 15.14
N LEU A 6 19.87 10.89 14.68
CA LEU A 6 19.79 9.75 13.77
C LEU A 6 20.65 9.98 12.52
N THR A 7 20.73 11.22 12.04
CA THR A 7 21.58 11.59 10.90
C THR A 7 23.05 11.39 11.22
N GLU A 8 23.51 11.80 12.41
CA GLU A 8 24.89 11.58 12.85
C GLU A 8 25.19 10.10 13.04
N HIS A 9 24.20 9.31 13.48
CA HIS A 9 24.36 7.86 13.61
C HIS A 9 24.52 7.18 12.25
N ILE A 10 23.75 7.59 11.25
CA ILE A 10 23.85 7.07 9.88
C ILE A 10 25.17 7.53 9.23
N THR A 11 25.55 8.80 9.40
CA THR A 11 26.81 9.33 8.88
C THR A 11 28.01 8.61 9.48
N ASP A 12 28.04 8.40 10.80
CA ASP A 12 29.12 7.63 11.46
C ASP A 12 29.20 6.20 10.92
N LEU A 13 28.05 5.55 10.69
CA LEU A 13 28.00 4.16 10.22
C LEU A 13 28.50 4.03 8.78
N VAL A 14 28.14 4.99 7.93
CA VAL A 14 28.58 5.06 6.53
C VAL A 14 30.07 5.42 6.46
N SER A 15 30.51 6.44 7.20
CA SER A 15 31.92 6.86 7.23
C SER A 15 32.83 5.76 7.75
N LYS A 16 32.44 5.05 8.81
CA LYS A 16 33.19 3.93 9.36
C LYS A 16 33.30 2.76 8.36
N SER A 17 32.21 2.48 7.65
CA SER A 17 32.19 1.43 6.61
C SER A 17 33.05 1.78 5.39
N LEU A 18 33.25 3.07 5.12
CA LEU A 18 34.11 3.55 4.04
C LEU A 18 35.58 3.62 4.45
N SER A 19 35.88 3.94 5.73
CA SER A 19 37.24 4.02 6.25
C SER A 19 37.88 2.66 6.57
N ASP A 20 37.09 1.63 6.85
CA ASP A 20 37.60 0.27 7.06
C ASP A 20 38.09 -0.41 5.76
N ASN A 21 37.95 0.26 4.61
CA ASN A 21 38.46 -0.18 3.31
C ASN A 21 39.70 0.63 2.92
N ASP A 22 40.82 0.38 3.61
CA ASP A 22 42.12 0.80 3.11
C ASP A 22 42.36 0.17 1.73
N ILE A 23 42.48 1.07 0.77
CA ILE A 23 42.70 0.86 -0.65
C ILE A 23 44.04 0.17 -0.82
N LEU A 24 44.07 -1.11 -1.21
CA LEU A 24 45.16 -1.80 -1.93
C LEU A 24 44.81 -3.28 -2.15
N ASN A 25 43.83 -3.56 -3.03
CA ASN A 25 43.86 -4.76 -3.88
C ASN A 25 42.67 -4.73 -4.85
N THR A 26 42.92 -4.19 -6.05
CA THR A 26 42.11 -4.43 -7.24
C THR A 26 42.26 -5.89 -7.65
N ASP A 27 41.46 -6.75 -7.03
CA ASP A 27 41.24 -8.12 -7.47
C ASP A 27 39.72 -8.39 -7.50
N LEU A 28 39.30 -9.39 -8.26
CA LEU A 28 37.93 -9.84 -8.58
C LEU A 28 36.88 -9.64 -7.47
N SER A 29 37.31 -9.72 -6.20
CA SER A 29 36.58 -9.34 -4.99
C SER A 29 35.88 -7.97 -5.05
N SER A 30 36.47 -7.00 -5.75
CA SER A 30 35.93 -5.63 -5.88
C SER A 30 34.67 -5.59 -6.74
N VAL A 31 34.61 -6.41 -7.79
CA VAL A 31 33.46 -6.51 -8.70
C VAL A 31 32.31 -7.22 -8.00
N ASP A 32 32.60 -8.30 -7.27
CA ASP A 32 31.59 -9.00 -6.46
C ASP A 32 31.05 -8.10 -5.33
N LYS A 33 31.90 -7.26 -4.73
CA LYS A 33 31.49 -6.25 -3.74
C LYS A 33 30.60 -5.17 -4.35
N ILE A 34 30.93 -4.67 -5.54
CA ILE A 34 30.09 -3.70 -6.26
C ILE A 34 28.73 -4.32 -6.58
N LYS A 35 28.70 -5.54 -7.10
CA LYS A 35 27.46 -6.25 -7.40
C LYS A 35 26.61 -6.50 -6.15
N ALA A 36 27.23 -6.89 -5.04
CA ALA A 36 26.54 -7.04 -3.76
C ALA A 36 25.99 -5.71 -3.22
N LEU A 37 26.68 -4.59 -3.48
CA LEU A 37 26.19 -3.25 -3.15
C LEU A 37 25.02 -2.85 -4.04
N GLU A 38 25.09 -3.11 -5.35
CA GLU A 38 23.99 -2.88 -6.28
C GLU A 38 22.74 -3.69 -5.90
N GLU A 39 22.89 -4.97 -5.58
CA GLU A 39 21.78 -5.81 -5.11
C GLU A 39 21.17 -5.30 -3.80
N ARG A 40 22.01 -4.81 -2.88
CA ARG A 40 21.54 -4.18 -1.62
C ARG A 40 20.86 -2.85 -1.87
N ILE A 41 21.35 -2.03 -2.79
CA ILE A 41 20.72 -0.77 -3.18
C ILE A 41 19.37 -1.04 -3.83
N LEU A 42 19.28 -1.97 -4.78
CA LEU A 42 18.02 -2.38 -5.40
C LEU A 42 17.02 -2.94 -4.38
N SER A 43 17.49 -3.70 -3.39
CA SER A 43 16.67 -4.19 -2.29
C SER A 43 16.17 -3.04 -1.41
N LEU A 44 17.03 -2.08 -1.05
CA LEU A 44 16.66 -0.88 -0.30
C LEU A 44 15.71 0.01 -1.09
N GLU A 45 15.94 0.21 -2.38
CA GLU A 45 15.06 0.96 -3.29
C GLU A 45 13.72 0.26 -3.41
N SER A 46 13.67 -1.07 -3.49
CA SER A 46 12.42 -1.84 -3.46
C SER A 46 11.68 -1.64 -2.15
N ILE A 47 12.38 -1.70 -1.00
CA ILE A 47 11.80 -1.46 0.34
C ILE A 47 11.30 -0.02 0.47
N VAL A 48 12.09 0.97 0.04
CA VAL A 48 11.77 2.40 0.12
C VAL A 48 10.66 2.78 -0.87
N SER A 49 10.62 2.15 -2.05
CA SER A 49 9.53 2.29 -3.02
C SER A 49 8.24 1.66 -2.48
N ASN A 50 8.35 0.56 -1.74
CA ASN A 50 7.28 0.00 -0.90
C ASN A 50 7.09 0.80 0.40
N ARG A 51 6.80 2.11 0.29
CA ARG A 51 6.49 3.02 1.42
C ARG A 51 5.42 2.52 2.40
N GLU A 52 4.73 1.42 2.07
CA GLU A 52 3.79 0.72 2.93
C GLU A 52 4.34 0.44 4.34
N TYR A 53 5.62 0.06 4.49
CA TYR A 53 6.18 -0.25 5.83
C TYR A 53 6.34 0.99 6.72
N LEU A 54 6.57 2.16 6.14
CA LEU A 54 6.63 3.45 6.86
C LEU A 54 5.24 4.01 7.15
N SER A 55 4.24 3.58 6.39
CA SER A 55 2.85 4.03 6.50
C SER A 55 2.03 3.25 7.52
N GLN A 56 2.64 2.44 8.41
CA GLN A 56 1.90 1.63 9.37
C GLN A 56 0.89 2.47 10.16
N LYS A 57 -0.39 2.27 9.84
CA LYS A 57 -1.50 2.89 10.54
C LYS A 57 -1.62 2.20 11.91
N LEU A 58 -0.98 2.79 12.92
CA LEU A 58 -0.98 2.24 14.27
C LEU A 58 -2.36 2.39 14.94
N LYS A 59 -3.12 3.41 14.52
CA LYS A 59 -4.42 3.76 15.10
C LYS A 59 -5.59 3.09 14.35
N PRO A 60 -6.65 2.66 15.06
CA PRO A 60 -7.88 2.20 14.42
C PRO A 60 -8.43 3.26 13.44
N PHE A 61 -9.10 2.81 12.38
CA PHE A 61 -9.90 3.65 11.50
C PHE A 61 -10.95 4.42 12.28
N THR A 62 -10.99 5.73 12.06
CA THR A 62 -12.13 6.58 12.41
C THR A 62 -13.22 6.46 11.35
N ASN A 63 -14.45 6.89 11.67
CA ASN A 63 -15.54 6.90 10.68
C ASN A 63 -15.24 7.84 9.50
N LEU A 64 -14.57 8.97 9.74
CA LEU A 64 -14.21 9.90 8.66
C LEU A 64 -13.21 9.24 7.68
N GLU A 65 -12.19 8.57 8.20
CA GLU A 65 -11.23 7.85 7.36
C GLU A 65 -11.91 6.70 6.59
N ALA A 66 -12.86 6.01 7.20
CA ALA A 66 -13.61 4.95 6.54
C ALA A 66 -14.49 5.49 5.39
N VAL A 67 -15.11 6.67 5.58
CA VAL A 67 -15.81 7.40 4.50
C VAL A 67 -14.85 7.76 3.37
N ASN A 68 -13.68 8.31 3.69
CA ASN A 68 -12.67 8.67 2.69
C ASN A 68 -12.18 7.46 1.90
N CYS A 69 -11.90 6.34 2.59
CA CYS A 69 -11.56 5.07 1.96
C CYS A 69 -12.67 4.61 1.02
N THR A 70 -13.93 4.62 1.49
CA THR A 70 -15.08 4.20 0.69
C THR A 70 -15.19 5.01 -0.60
N LYS A 71 -15.10 6.34 -0.51
CA LYS A 71 -15.17 7.23 -1.67
C LYS A 71 -14.05 6.94 -2.67
N PHE A 72 -12.82 6.80 -2.18
CA PHE A 72 -11.68 6.47 -3.03
C PHE A 72 -11.88 5.12 -3.73
N MET A 73 -12.25 4.06 -2.99
CA MET A 73 -12.46 2.73 -3.56
C MET A 73 -13.55 2.73 -4.65
N ARG A 74 -14.67 3.42 -4.40
CA ARG A 74 -15.75 3.57 -5.39
C ARG A 74 -15.29 4.34 -6.62
N GLY A 75 -14.59 5.46 -6.43
CA GLY A 75 -14.07 6.26 -7.55
C GLY A 75 -13.07 5.49 -8.42
N VAL A 76 -12.20 4.67 -7.81
CA VAL A 76 -11.29 3.79 -8.56
C VAL A 76 -12.07 2.76 -9.36
N PHE A 77 -13.08 2.15 -8.75
CA PHE A 77 -13.93 1.17 -9.42
C PHE A 77 -14.70 1.76 -10.59
N ASP A 78 -15.33 2.92 -10.40
CA ASP A 78 -16.05 3.62 -11.46
C ASP A 78 -15.12 4.03 -12.62
N LYS A 79 -13.91 4.51 -12.32
CA LYS A 79 -12.90 4.79 -13.36
C LYS A 79 -12.46 3.55 -14.14
N GLU A 80 -12.19 2.44 -13.46
CA GLU A 80 -11.76 1.20 -14.14
C GLU A 80 -12.91 0.56 -14.93
N LEU A 81 -14.15 0.71 -14.49
CA LEU A 81 -15.34 0.32 -15.25
C LEU A 81 -15.42 1.05 -16.59
N GLU A 82 -15.29 2.37 -16.57
CA GLU A 82 -15.27 3.20 -17.78
C GLU A 82 -14.11 2.81 -18.71
N LYS A 83 -12.92 2.59 -18.14
CA LYS A 83 -11.71 2.24 -18.89
C LYS A 83 -11.79 0.86 -19.56
N ARG A 84 -12.32 -0.14 -18.86
CA ARG A 84 -12.36 -1.55 -19.32
C ARG A 84 -13.64 -1.90 -20.08
N ASN A 85 -14.58 -0.96 -20.14
CA ASN A 85 -15.81 -1.06 -20.92
C ASN A 85 -16.66 -2.30 -20.55
N TYR A 86 -16.78 -2.58 -19.24
CA TYR A 86 -17.63 -3.66 -18.75
C TYR A 86 -19.11 -3.38 -19.06
N GLU A 87 -19.82 -4.38 -19.58
CA GLU A 87 -21.27 -4.30 -19.84
C GLU A 87 -22.11 -4.30 -18.55
N ASP A 88 -21.58 -4.88 -17.48
CA ASP A 88 -22.28 -5.10 -16.22
C ASP A 88 -21.38 -4.80 -15.03
N LYS A 89 -21.87 -3.89 -14.18
CA LYS A 89 -21.22 -3.48 -12.93
C LYS A 89 -21.01 -4.66 -11.98
N SER A 90 -21.93 -5.64 -11.96
CA SER A 90 -21.78 -6.84 -11.13
C SER A 90 -20.62 -7.71 -11.61
N LYS A 91 -20.44 -7.90 -12.92
CA LYS A 91 -19.29 -8.66 -13.46
C LYS A 91 -17.97 -8.04 -13.08
N ALA A 92 -17.85 -6.71 -13.21
CA ALA A 92 -16.64 -6.01 -12.80
C ALA A 92 -16.37 -6.12 -11.29
N PHE A 93 -17.43 -6.11 -10.47
CA PHE A 93 -17.30 -6.33 -9.04
C PHE A 93 -16.84 -7.76 -8.73
N ASP A 94 -17.37 -8.77 -9.42
CA ASP A 94 -16.97 -10.15 -9.22
C ASP A 94 -15.47 -10.34 -9.57
N ASP A 95 -14.98 -9.70 -10.63
CA ASP A 95 -13.54 -9.67 -10.98
C ASP A 95 -12.68 -8.96 -9.91
N LEU A 96 -13.15 -7.83 -9.39
CA LEU A 96 -12.50 -7.13 -8.28
C LEU A 96 -12.47 -8.00 -7.02
N LEU A 97 -13.59 -8.63 -6.67
CA LEU A 97 -13.70 -9.49 -5.49
C LEU A 97 -12.74 -10.68 -5.61
N GLN A 98 -12.61 -11.28 -6.80
CA GLN A 98 -11.62 -12.32 -7.05
C GLN A 98 -10.19 -11.81 -6.78
N SER A 99 -9.86 -10.59 -7.18
CA SER A 99 -8.56 -9.96 -6.90
C SER A 99 -8.33 -9.71 -5.41
N VAL A 100 -9.38 -9.34 -4.65
CA VAL A 100 -9.29 -9.20 -3.19
C VAL A 100 -9.05 -10.56 -2.51
N GLN A 101 -9.74 -11.60 -2.96
CA GLN A 101 -9.67 -12.95 -2.37
C GLN A 101 -8.30 -13.63 -2.56
N VAL A 102 -7.45 -13.15 -3.48
CA VAL A 102 -6.06 -13.60 -3.62
C VAL A 102 -5.25 -13.30 -2.35
N TYR A 103 -5.52 -12.18 -1.69
CA TYR A 103 -4.78 -11.73 -0.51
C TYR A 103 -5.41 -12.22 0.78
N GLU A 104 -6.74 -12.13 0.87
CA GLU A 104 -7.48 -12.55 2.05
C GLU A 104 -8.89 -12.96 1.68
N ARG A 105 -9.30 -14.15 2.14
CA ARG A 105 -10.65 -14.63 1.93
C ARG A 105 -11.61 -13.88 2.86
N LEU A 106 -12.33 -12.92 2.30
CA LEU A 106 -13.39 -12.22 3.02
C LEU A 106 -14.46 -13.21 3.51
N SER A 107 -14.98 -12.97 4.71
CA SER A 107 -16.17 -13.67 5.17
C SER A 107 -17.36 -13.37 4.25
N LYS A 108 -18.40 -14.22 4.27
CA LYS A 108 -19.62 -13.95 3.50
C LYS A 108 -20.23 -12.59 3.86
N SER A 109 -20.28 -12.26 5.15
CA SER A 109 -20.81 -10.97 5.62
C SER A 109 -20.02 -9.78 5.06
N PHE A 110 -18.68 -9.83 5.08
CA PHE A 110 -17.84 -8.76 4.53
C PHE A 110 -17.91 -8.68 3.00
N SER A 111 -18.02 -9.83 2.33
CA SER A 111 -18.18 -9.87 0.86
C SER A 111 -19.52 -9.27 0.43
N ASP A 112 -20.62 -9.62 1.11
CA ASP A 112 -21.95 -9.09 0.86
C ASP A 112 -22.00 -7.58 1.13
N ARG A 113 -21.40 -7.14 2.26
CA ARG A 113 -21.29 -5.72 2.61
C ARG A 113 -20.45 -4.94 1.60
N PHE A 114 -19.34 -5.51 1.14
CA PHE A 114 -18.51 -4.88 0.12
C PHE A 114 -19.28 -4.74 -1.20
N LYS A 115 -20.02 -5.77 -1.61
CA LYS A 115 -20.86 -5.74 -2.81
C LYS A 115 -21.93 -4.65 -2.72
N GLU A 116 -22.61 -4.55 -1.59
CA GLU A 116 -23.60 -3.50 -1.33
C GLU A 116 -22.98 -2.11 -1.51
N ILE A 117 -21.84 -1.84 -0.86
CA ILE A 117 -21.16 -0.53 -0.90
C ILE A 117 -20.72 -0.14 -2.32
N MET A 118 -20.27 -1.12 -3.11
CA MET A 118 -19.74 -0.86 -4.46
C MET A 118 -20.84 -0.72 -5.51
N LEU A 119 -21.94 -1.47 -5.37
CA LEU A 119 -22.98 -1.57 -6.41
C LEU A 119 -24.21 -0.71 -6.11
N ASP A 120 -24.56 -0.47 -4.84
CA ASP A 120 -25.69 0.39 -4.48
C ASP A 120 -25.25 1.84 -4.28
N GLY A 121 -25.78 2.72 -5.14
CA GLY A 121 -25.55 4.16 -5.08
C GLY A 121 -25.90 4.80 -3.72
N LYS A 122 -26.85 4.21 -2.99
CA LYS A 122 -27.39 4.70 -1.71
C LYS A 122 -26.80 4.01 -0.48
N ALA A 123 -25.93 3.01 -0.68
CA ALA A 123 -25.30 2.31 0.43
C ALA A 123 -24.55 3.29 1.33
N THR A 124 -24.66 3.09 2.63
CA THR A 124 -23.84 3.81 3.60
C THR A 124 -22.38 3.41 3.42
N PRO A 125 -21.43 4.35 3.58
CA PRO A 125 -20.01 4.02 3.55
C PRO A 125 -19.63 2.98 4.60
N TRP A 126 -18.43 2.42 4.46
CA TRP A 126 -17.82 1.69 5.55
C TRP A 126 -17.74 2.58 6.80
N THR A 127 -18.01 1.98 7.95
CA THR A 127 -17.70 2.55 9.25
C THR A 127 -16.27 2.23 9.65
N GLY A 128 -15.73 3.02 10.58
CA GLY A 128 -14.44 2.71 11.18
C GLY A 128 -14.44 1.34 11.86
N GLY A 129 -15.55 0.99 12.51
CA GLY A 129 -15.73 -0.33 13.15
C GLY A 129 -15.60 -1.49 12.16
N GLU A 130 -16.32 -1.44 11.04
CA GLU A 130 -16.26 -2.49 10.01
C GLU A 130 -14.85 -2.62 9.42
N LEU A 131 -14.16 -1.52 9.12
CA LEU A 131 -12.80 -1.59 8.60
C LEU A 131 -11.78 -2.08 9.64
N ASN A 132 -11.96 -1.71 10.91
CA ASN A 132 -11.11 -2.20 12.00
C ASN A 132 -11.31 -3.71 12.23
N GLU A 133 -12.53 -4.20 12.13
CA GLU A 133 -12.82 -5.63 12.23
C GLU A 133 -12.24 -6.39 11.02
N LEU A 134 -12.44 -5.85 9.82
CA LEU A 134 -11.90 -6.42 8.58
C LEU A 134 -10.37 -6.53 8.58
N THR A 135 -9.69 -5.52 9.10
CA THR A 135 -8.21 -5.45 9.06
C THR A 135 -7.54 -6.04 10.29
N GLY A 136 -8.30 -6.32 11.35
CA GLY A 136 -7.80 -6.85 12.62
C GLY A 136 -6.65 -6.00 13.19
N GLU A 137 -5.59 -6.66 13.62
CA GLU A 137 -4.37 -6.00 14.11
C GLU A 137 -3.54 -5.37 12.98
N ASN A 138 -3.74 -5.83 11.74
CA ASN A 138 -3.01 -5.44 10.54
C ASN A 138 -3.70 -4.29 9.80
N LYS A 139 -3.96 -3.20 10.52
CA LYS A 139 -4.72 -2.00 10.10
C LYS A 139 -4.25 -1.34 8.80
N CYS A 140 -2.99 -1.51 8.41
CA CYS A 140 -2.44 -0.98 7.16
C CYS A 140 -2.49 -1.93 5.97
N ASN A 141 -2.77 -3.21 6.21
CA ASN A 141 -2.80 -4.27 5.20
C ASN A 141 -4.22 -4.55 4.74
N CYS A 142 -5.01 -3.51 4.46
CA CYS A 142 -6.40 -3.67 4.05
C CYS A 142 -6.50 -4.55 2.78
N PRO A 143 -7.16 -5.72 2.85
CA PRO A 143 -7.22 -6.65 1.73
C PRO A 143 -7.96 -6.04 0.53
N ILE A 144 -8.92 -5.15 0.78
CA ILE A 144 -9.64 -4.44 -0.28
C ILE A 144 -8.70 -3.50 -1.05
N ARG A 145 -7.82 -2.76 -0.36
CA ARG A 145 -6.84 -1.89 -1.02
C ARG A 145 -5.86 -2.71 -1.87
N LYS A 146 -5.34 -3.82 -1.34
CA LYS A 146 -4.44 -4.72 -2.10
C LYS A 146 -5.13 -5.30 -3.33
N GLY A 147 -6.37 -5.77 -3.17
CA GLY A 147 -7.17 -6.27 -4.27
C GLY A 147 -7.45 -5.20 -5.33
N LEU A 148 -7.68 -3.94 -4.95
CA LEU A 148 -7.83 -2.83 -5.88
C LEU A 148 -6.54 -2.54 -6.67
N ILE A 149 -5.39 -2.52 -5.99
CA ILE A 149 -4.07 -2.33 -6.64
C ILE A 149 -3.83 -3.45 -7.66
N HIS A 150 -4.03 -4.70 -7.23
CA HIS A 150 -3.89 -5.86 -8.09
C HIS A 150 -4.86 -5.81 -9.28
N TRP A 151 -6.13 -5.53 -9.02
CA TRP A 151 -7.17 -5.49 -10.04
C TRP A 151 -6.91 -4.39 -11.07
N THR A 152 -6.51 -3.18 -10.63
CA THR A 152 -6.19 -2.04 -11.50
C THR A 152 -4.89 -2.23 -12.28
N GLY A 153 -3.97 -3.07 -11.79
CA GLY A 153 -2.64 -3.27 -12.36
C GLY A 153 -1.71 -2.06 -12.18
N LYS A 154 -2.06 -1.10 -11.32
CA LYS A 154 -1.27 0.11 -11.09
C LYS A 154 -0.21 -0.14 -10.02
N ILE A 155 1.05 0.03 -10.39
CA ILE A 155 2.19 -0.12 -9.48
C ILE A 155 2.24 1.07 -8.50
N GLU A 156 1.84 2.25 -8.95
CA GLU A 156 1.78 3.46 -8.13
C GLU A 156 0.35 3.70 -7.64
N CYS A 157 0.11 3.39 -6.37
CA CYS A 157 -1.15 3.68 -5.69
C CYS A 157 -0.84 4.41 -4.38
N PRO A 158 -1.63 5.44 -4.00
CA PRO A 158 -1.44 6.12 -2.73
C PRO A 158 -1.40 5.15 -1.53
N SER A 159 -0.65 5.53 -0.51
CA SER A 159 -0.60 4.78 0.74
C SER A 159 -1.97 4.75 1.43
N GLN A 160 -2.18 3.77 2.31
CA GLN A 160 -3.43 3.67 3.06
C GLN A 160 -3.72 4.94 3.87
N GLN A 161 -2.69 5.57 4.46
CA GLN A 161 -2.89 6.80 5.23
C GLN A 161 -3.27 7.98 4.34
N GLU A 162 -2.63 8.15 3.18
CA GLU A 162 -3.04 9.19 2.22
C GLU A 162 -4.50 9.01 1.80
N ILE A 163 -4.93 7.77 1.55
CA ILE A 163 -6.34 7.46 1.23
C ILE A 163 -7.26 7.80 2.41
N CYS A 164 -6.85 7.48 3.65
CA CYS A 164 -7.61 7.82 4.85
C CYS A 164 -7.78 9.33 5.00
N ASP A 165 -6.76 10.11 4.66
CA ASP A 165 -6.75 11.56 4.86
C ASP A 165 -7.48 12.31 3.74
N ARG A 166 -7.32 11.87 2.48
CA ARG A 166 -7.70 12.65 1.29
C ARG A 166 -8.78 11.99 0.42
N GLY A 167 -9.01 10.69 0.57
CA GLY A 167 -10.07 9.97 -0.14
C GLY A 167 -10.08 10.21 -1.65
N GLU A 168 -11.20 10.68 -2.18
CA GLU A 168 -11.43 10.88 -3.62
C GLU A 168 -10.56 11.95 -4.28
N GLU A 169 -9.96 12.86 -3.51
CA GLU A 169 -9.02 13.86 -4.04
C GLU A 169 -7.79 13.23 -4.69
N LEU A 170 -7.50 11.97 -4.36
CA LEU A 170 -6.37 11.22 -4.91
C LEU A 170 -6.70 10.55 -6.24
N LEU A 171 -7.98 10.51 -6.65
CA LEU A 171 -8.37 9.84 -7.90
C LEU A 171 -7.63 10.38 -9.13
N PRO A 172 -7.34 11.69 -9.30
CA PRO A 172 -6.59 12.18 -10.47
C PRO A 172 -5.16 11.63 -10.59
N LEU A 173 -4.61 11.07 -9.52
CA LEU A 173 -3.29 10.43 -9.50
C LEU A 173 -3.33 8.99 -10.05
N LEU A 174 -4.52 8.49 -10.38
CA LEU A 174 -4.79 7.16 -10.92
C LEU A 174 -5.37 7.24 -12.33
#